data_AF-A0A9E6CJL0-F1
#
_entry.id   AF-A0A9E6CJL0-F1
#
_cell.length_a   1.000
_cell.length_b   1.000
_cell.length_c   1.000
_cell.angle_alpha   90.00
_cell.angle_beta   90.00
_cell.angle_gamma   90.00
#
_symmetry.space_group_name_H-M   'P 1'
#
loop_
_entity.id
_entity.type
_entity.pdbx_description
1 polymer ?
#
loop_
_entity_poly.entity_id
_entity_poly.type
_entity_poly.pdbx_seq_one_letter_code
_entity_poly.pdbx_strand_id
1 'polypeptide(L)'
;LPGSSGRARYLLPIDAILLVEEQDEVKAGYVIAKLPRATTKTKDITGGLPRVAELFEVRKPKETAVLSQIDGYVSIAKATKKGKQKVTVTPIDVGETKEYLIPRGKHINVYEGDYIRAGEPLIAGAAVPQDILNIKGEIALARYLVDEVQEVYRLQGVRINDKHIEVIVRQMMRRVKVMDSGDTNFIAEEQVDRVRFEEANRDLIEKGKKPAVAEPLILGITKASLSTDSFISAASFQETTKVLTDASIAGKEDYLQGLKENVIMGRIIPAGTGLATYRDVEIEPS
;
A
#
# COMPACT_ATOMS: atom_id res chain seq x y z
N LEU A 1 -25.52 31.91 -8.40
CA LEU A 1 -26.47 31.62 -7.29
C LEU A 1 -27.70 32.50 -7.50
N PRO A 2 -28.92 32.06 -7.16
CA PRO A 2 -30.13 32.86 -7.41
C PRO A 2 -29.98 34.23 -6.73
N GLY A 3 -29.94 35.30 -7.55
CA GLY A 3 -29.69 36.69 -7.10
C GLY A 3 -28.28 37.24 -7.36
N SER A 4 -27.33 36.48 -7.92
CA SER A 4 -25.99 36.99 -8.27
C SER A 4 -25.92 37.44 -9.74
N SER A 5 -25.48 38.67 -10.01
CA SER A 5 -25.26 39.23 -11.37
C SER A 5 -24.05 38.65 -12.13
N GLY A 6 -23.37 37.64 -11.58
CA GLY A 6 -22.24 36.97 -12.21
C GLY A 6 -22.66 35.91 -13.23
N ARG A 7 -21.85 35.72 -14.28
CA ARG A 7 -22.02 34.61 -15.24
C ARG A 7 -21.99 33.27 -14.51
N ALA A 8 -23.06 32.48 -14.65
CA ALA A 8 -23.11 31.11 -14.12
C ALA A 8 -22.20 30.19 -14.96
N ARG A 9 -20.98 29.94 -14.45
CA ARG A 9 -20.03 29.01 -15.07
C ARG A 9 -19.89 27.77 -14.18
N TYR A 10 -20.19 26.61 -14.73
CA TYR A 10 -19.99 25.33 -14.09
C TYR A 10 -18.84 24.61 -14.79
N LEU A 11 -17.79 24.26 -14.02
CA LEU A 11 -16.67 23.48 -14.53
C LEU A 11 -17.07 22.00 -14.53
N LEU A 12 -16.94 21.35 -15.67
CA LEU A 12 -17.25 19.92 -15.83
C LEU A 12 -15.95 19.10 -15.89
N PRO A 13 -15.93 17.87 -15.33
CA PRO A 13 -14.83 16.93 -15.51
C PRO A 13 -14.74 16.48 -16.97
N ILE A 14 -13.57 15.97 -17.39
CA ILE A 14 -13.28 15.60 -18.79
C ILE A 14 -14.27 14.55 -19.33
N ASP A 15 -14.74 13.64 -18.48
CA ASP A 15 -15.64 12.53 -18.85
C ASP A 15 -17.13 12.82 -18.61
N ALA A 16 -17.51 14.08 -18.34
CA ALA A 16 -18.91 14.44 -18.21
C ALA A 16 -19.63 14.34 -19.56
N ILE A 17 -20.76 13.65 -19.58
CA ILE A 17 -21.65 13.62 -20.74
C ILE A 17 -22.63 14.78 -20.60
N LEU A 18 -22.56 15.72 -21.54
CA LEU A 18 -23.52 16.81 -21.64
C LEU A 18 -24.88 16.24 -22.08
N LEU A 19 -25.95 16.66 -21.40
CA LEU A 19 -27.32 16.27 -21.72
C LEU A 19 -28.10 17.38 -22.43
N VAL A 20 -27.45 18.54 -22.63
CA VAL A 20 -28.01 19.74 -23.24
C VAL A 20 -27.08 20.21 -24.34
N GLU A 21 -27.66 20.77 -25.39
CA GLU A 21 -26.95 21.37 -26.51
C GLU A 21 -26.87 22.89 -26.37
N GLU A 22 -26.07 23.52 -27.22
CA GLU A 22 -25.97 24.97 -27.26
C GLU A 22 -27.32 25.56 -27.69
N GLN A 23 -27.81 26.56 -26.94
CA GLN A 23 -29.14 27.22 -27.09
C GLN A 23 -30.34 26.52 -26.43
N ASP A 24 -30.15 25.41 -25.73
CA ASP A 24 -31.23 24.81 -24.94
C ASP A 24 -31.66 25.71 -23.76
N GLU A 25 -32.97 25.91 -23.60
CA GLU A 25 -33.54 26.60 -22.44
C GLU A 25 -33.51 25.69 -21.20
N VAL A 26 -32.69 26.06 -20.20
CA VAL A 26 -32.57 25.31 -18.94
C VAL A 26 -33.16 26.07 -17.75
N LYS A 27 -33.90 25.37 -16.90
CA LYS A 27 -34.51 25.91 -15.67
C LYS A 27 -33.66 25.60 -14.43
N ALA A 28 -33.90 26.29 -13.32
CA ALA A 28 -33.26 25.95 -12.05
C ALA A 28 -33.59 24.50 -11.66
N GLY A 29 -32.56 23.69 -11.40
CA GLY A 29 -32.69 22.27 -11.08
C GLY A 29 -32.59 21.31 -12.28
N TYR A 30 -32.45 21.80 -13.51
CA TYR A 30 -32.21 20.95 -14.68
C TYR A 30 -30.82 20.30 -14.62
N VAL A 31 -30.75 19.01 -14.98
CA VAL A 31 -29.49 18.27 -15.08
C VAL A 31 -28.86 18.55 -16.44
N ILE A 32 -27.90 19.46 -16.50
CA ILE A 32 -27.21 19.88 -17.74
C ILE A 32 -26.09 18.93 -18.17
N ALA A 33 -25.53 18.19 -17.22
CA ALA A 33 -24.49 17.21 -17.47
C ALA A 33 -24.68 16.05 -16.51
N LYS A 34 -24.52 14.84 -17.01
CA LYS A 34 -24.42 13.66 -16.17
C LYS A 34 -22.99 13.18 -16.26
N LEU A 35 -22.30 13.18 -15.13
CA LEU A 35 -21.19 12.25 -15.00
C LEU A 35 -21.85 10.88 -14.83
N PRO A 36 -21.69 9.94 -15.77
CA PRO A 36 -22.05 8.57 -15.47
C PRO A 36 -21.23 8.19 -14.25
N ARG A 37 -21.87 8.19 -13.06
CA ARG A 37 -21.39 7.36 -11.96
C ARG A 37 -21.24 6.01 -12.61
N ALA A 38 -20.05 5.44 -12.57
CA ALA A 38 -19.88 4.04 -12.88
C ALA A 38 -20.72 3.28 -11.84
N THR A 39 -22.04 3.19 -12.06
CA THR A 39 -22.92 2.20 -11.48
C THR A 39 -22.41 0.91 -12.06
N THR A 40 -21.39 0.37 -11.42
CA THR A 40 -20.82 -0.93 -11.75
C THR A 40 -20.55 -1.05 -13.25
N LYS A 41 -19.87 -0.06 -13.86
CA LYS A 41 -18.91 -0.48 -14.90
C LYS A 41 -17.99 -1.40 -14.12
N THR A 42 -18.10 -2.70 -14.39
CA THR A 42 -17.11 -3.73 -14.07
C THR A 42 -15.80 -3.04 -13.67
N LYS A 43 -15.56 -2.83 -12.35
CA LYS A 43 -14.42 -2.09 -11.78
C LYS A 43 -13.21 -2.46 -12.61
N ASP A 44 -12.74 -1.61 -13.51
CA ASP A 44 -11.87 -1.95 -14.65
C ASP A 44 -11.17 -3.32 -14.51
N ILE A 45 -11.93 -4.41 -14.73
CA ILE A 45 -11.53 -5.78 -14.32
C ILE A 45 -10.64 -6.39 -15.40
N THR A 46 -10.41 -5.61 -16.47
CA THR A 46 -9.60 -5.94 -17.63
C THR A 46 -8.17 -6.34 -17.23
N GLY A 47 -7.77 -6.05 -15.98
CA GLY A 47 -6.48 -6.39 -15.45
C GLY A 47 -6.22 -7.86 -15.15
N GLY A 48 -7.21 -8.74 -14.92
CA GLY A 48 -6.96 -10.16 -14.59
C GLY A 48 -5.72 -10.40 -13.70
N LEU A 49 -4.82 -11.31 -14.11
CA LEU A 49 -3.51 -11.53 -13.49
C LEU A 49 -2.60 -10.28 -13.39
N PRO A 50 -2.47 -9.42 -14.42
CA PRO A 50 -1.72 -8.16 -14.32
C PRO A 50 -2.07 -7.29 -13.10
N ARG A 51 -3.35 -7.21 -12.70
CA ARG A 51 -3.75 -6.44 -11.52
C ARG A 51 -3.22 -7.07 -10.22
N VAL A 52 -3.27 -8.39 -10.11
CA VAL A 52 -2.70 -9.13 -8.97
C VAL A 52 -1.19 -8.91 -8.90
N ALA A 53 -0.51 -8.93 -10.05
CA ALA A 53 0.92 -8.64 -10.11
C ALA A 53 1.25 -7.20 -9.69
N GLU A 54 0.45 -6.21 -10.09
CA GLU A 54 0.61 -4.83 -9.62
C GLU A 54 0.48 -4.70 -8.10
N LEU A 55 -0.50 -5.39 -7.50
CA LEU A 55 -0.74 -5.39 -6.05
C LEU A 55 0.43 -6.05 -5.31
N PHE A 56 0.87 -7.24 -5.73
CA PHE A 56 1.97 -7.95 -5.08
C PHE A 56 3.34 -7.30 -5.31
N GLU A 57 3.51 -6.50 -6.36
CA GLU A 57 4.72 -5.70 -6.56
C GLU A 57 4.64 -4.30 -5.95
N VAL A 58 3.54 -3.97 -5.24
CA VAL A 58 3.30 -2.65 -4.63
C VAL A 58 3.50 -1.52 -5.66
N ARG A 59 3.10 -1.77 -6.90
CA ARG A 59 3.26 -0.79 -7.98
C ARG A 59 2.25 0.33 -7.80
N LYS A 60 2.69 1.57 -8.07
CA LYS A 60 1.77 2.71 -8.10
C LYS A 60 0.77 2.51 -9.23
N PRO A 61 -0.55 2.53 -8.95
CA PRO A 61 -1.56 2.43 -9.99
C PRO A 61 -1.44 3.56 -11.02
N LYS A 62 -1.92 3.32 -12.25
CA LYS A 62 -1.98 4.36 -13.29
C LYS A 62 -2.89 5.51 -12.88
N GLU A 63 -4.04 5.18 -12.30
CA GLU A 63 -4.98 6.14 -11.72
C GLU A 63 -4.94 6.05 -10.20
N THR A 64 -4.21 6.96 -9.56
CA THR A 64 -4.06 7.00 -8.11
C THR A 64 -5.18 7.81 -7.46
N ALA A 65 -5.80 7.24 -6.43
CA ALA A 65 -6.62 8.02 -5.51
C ALA A 65 -5.71 8.85 -4.59
N VAL A 66 -6.14 10.07 -4.29
CA VAL A 66 -5.52 10.89 -3.25
C VAL A 66 -6.34 10.72 -1.98
N LEU A 67 -5.75 10.15 -0.95
CA LEU A 67 -6.39 9.93 0.34
C LEU A 67 -6.16 11.12 1.28
N SER A 68 -7.17 11.48 2.08
CA SER A 68 -6.95 12.41 3.19
C SER A 68 -6.05 11.76 4.25
N GLN A 69 -5.14 12.52 4.85
CA GLN A 69 -4.25 12.07 5.92
C GLN A 69 -4.85 12.35 7.30
N ILE A 70 -5.83 13.26 7.36
CA ILE A 70 -6.44 13.72 8.60
C ILE A 70 -7.96 13.72 8.46
N ASP A 71 -8.64 13.63 9.59
CA ASP A 71 -10.06 13.91 9.69
C ASP A 71 -10.30 15.42 9.61
N GLY A 72 -11.37 15.86 8.96
CA GLY A 72 -11.69 17.28 8.93
C GLY A 72 -12.65 17.73 7.85
N TYR A 73 -12.88 19.04 7.82
CA TYR A 73 -13.73 19.72 6.84
C TYR A 73 -12.92 20.12 5.60
N VAL A 74 -13.51 19.88 4.44
CA VAL A 74 -12.91 20.15 3.13
C VAL A 74 -13.17 21.60 2.70
N SER A 75 -12.11 22.29 2.27
CA SER A 75 -12.17 23.59 1.61
C SER A 75 -11.48 23.51 0.25
N ILE A 76 -12.18 23.90 -0.82
CA ILE A 76 -11.69 23.79 -2.19
C ILE A 76 -11.36 25.18 -2.73
N ALA A 77 -10.09 25.42 -3.06
CA ALA A 77 -9.69 26.71 -3.61
C ALA A 77 -10.27 26.91 -5.02
N LYS A 78 -10.91 28.07 -5.25
CA LYS A 78 -11.46 28.47 -6.55
C LYS A 78 -10.37 28.81 -7.58
N ALA A 79 -9.20 29.24 -7.11
CA ALA A 79 -8.06 29.57 -7.96
C ALA A 79 -7.13 28.37 -8.14
N THR A 80 -6.76 28.07 -9.38
CA THR A 80 -5.76 27.03 -9.67
C THR A 80 -4.36 27.58 -9.51
N LYS A 81 -3.52 26.90 -8.72
CA LYS A 81 -2.08 27.20 -8.62
C LYS A 81 -1.33 26.29 -9.58
N LYS A 82 -0.65 26.85 -10.59
CA LYS A 82 0.12 26.10 -11.60
C LYS A 82 -0.67 24.94 -12.26
N GLY A 83 -1.94 25.17 -12.60
CA GLY A 83 -2.78 24.16 -13.25
C GLY A 83 -3.24 23.00 -12.33
N LYS A 84 -3.08 23.12 -11.01
CA LYS A 84 -3.62 22.21 -10.01
C LYS A 84 -4.66 22.93 -9.14
N GLN A 85 -5.72 22.23 -8.77
CA GLN A 85 -6.72 22.68 -7.82
C GLN A 85 -6.27 22.28 -6.41
N LYS A 86 -6.31 23.22 -5.47
CA LYS A 86 -5.91 22.99 -4.09
C LYS A 86 -7.14 22.61 -3.26
N VAL A 87 -7.07 21.46 -2.60
CA VAL A 87 -8.05 21.02 -1.60
C VAL A 87 -7.37 21.05 -0.24
N THR A 88 -7.97 21.72 0.72
CA THR A 88 -7.44 21.85 2.08
C THR A 88 -8.39 21.13 3.03
N VAL A 89 -7.85 20.27 3.87
CA VAL A 89 -8.62 19.60 4.93
C VAL A 89 -8.23 20.25 6.24
N THR A 90 -9.22 20.74 6.98
CA THR A 90 -9.04 21.42 8.27
C THR A 90 -9.60 20.54 9.38
N PRO A 91 -8.80 20.14 10.37
CA PRO A 91 -9.30 19.32 11.48
C PRO A 91 -10.35 20.09 12.29
N ILE A 92 -11.24 19.34 12.97
CA ILE A 92 -12.26 19.93 13.87
C ILE A 92 -11.58 20.50 15.12
N ASP A 93 -10.55 19.81 15.60
CA ASP A 93 -9.80 20.17 16.80
C ASP A 93 -8.54 21.00 16.46
N VAL A 94 -7.72 21.28 17.48
CA VAL A 94 -6.41 21.93 17.30
C VAL A 94 -5.48 21.01 16.50
N GLY A 95 -5.11 21.43 15.30
CA GLY A 95 -4.20 20.67 14.46
C GLY A 95 -3.79 21.42 13.20
N GLU A 96 -2.80 20.89 12.49
CA GLU A 96 -2.33 21.46 11.24
C GLU A 96 -3.26 21.10 10.08
N THR A 97 -3.61 22.10 9.27
CA THR A 97 -4.36 21.88 8.03
C THR A 97 -3.50 21.13 7.00
N LYS A 98 -4.09 20.16 6.29
CA LYS A 98 -3.41 19.44 5.22
C LYS A 98 -3.87 19.92 3.85
N GLU A 99 -2.90 20.17 2.97
CA GLU A 99 -3.14 20.65 1.61
C GLU A 99 -2.85 19.56 0.57
N TYR A 100 -3.79 19.34 -0.32
CA TYR A 100 -3.73 18.38 -1.42
C TYR A 100 -3.80 19.12 -2.76
N LEU A 101 -2.85 18.84 -3.65
CA LEU A 101 -2.79 19.44 -4.98
C LEU A 101 -3.30 18.45 -6.03
N ILE A 102 -4.52 18.66 -6.48
CA ILE A 102 -5.21 17.79 -7.44
C ILE A 102 -5.00 18.34 -8.86
N PRO A 103 -4.51 17.54 -9.82
CA PRO A 103 -4.39 17.97 -11.22
C PRO A 103 -5.73 18.43 -11.80
N ARG A 104 -5.72 19.54 -12.55
CA ARG A 104 -6.93 20.04 -13.23
C ARG A 104 -7.43 18.99 -14.23
N GLY A 105 -8.73 18.71 -14.21
CA GLY A 105 -9.39 17.72 -15.07
C GLY A 105 -9.78 16.42 -14.36
N LYS A 106 -9.20 16.13 -13.18
CA LYS A 106 -9.66 15.02 -12.32
C LYS A 106 -10.89 15.48 -11.51
N HIS A 107 -11.89 14.60 -11.43
CA HIS A 107 -13.10 14.86 -10.64
C HIS A 107 -12.80 14.72 -9.15
N ILE A 108 -13.15 15.74 -8.37
CA ILE A 108 -13.08 15.73 -6.91
C ILE A 108 -14.39 15.14 -6.40
N ASN A 109 -14.31 14.08 -5.60
CA ASN A 109 -15.48 13.35 -5.11
C ASN A 109 -16.15 13.99 -3.90
N VAL A 110 -15.51 15.00 -3.33
CA VAL A 110 -15.93 15.71 -2.12
C VAL A 110 -16.35 17.14 -2.47
N TYR A 111 -17.29 17.68 -1.72
CA TYR A 111 -17.77 19.05 -1.85
C TYR A 111 -17.16 19.97 -0.80
N GLU A 112 -17.24 21.28 -1.05
CA GLU A 112 -16.81 22.31 -0.09
C GLU A 112 -17.72 22.25 1.14
N GLY A 113 -17.12 22.10 2.33
CA GLY A 113 -17.82 21.92 3.60
C GLY A 113 -18.09 20.46 4.00
N ASP A 114 -17.75 19.47 3.16
CA ASP A 114 -17.89 18.06 3.54
C ASP A 114 -16.92 17.70 4.67
N TYR A 115 -17.39 16.88 5.62
CA TYR A 115 -16.55 16.23 6.61
C TYR A 115 -16.06 14.89 6.08
N ILE A 116 -14.74 14.69 6.07
CA ILE A 116 -14.12 13.45 5.61
C ILE A 116 -13.23 12.86 6.70
N ARG A 117 -13.07 11.53 6.64
CA ARG A 117 -12.18 10.81 7.54
C ARG A 117 -10.81 10.54 6.91
N ALA A 118 -9.81 10.31 7.75
CA ALA A 118 -8.49 9.91 7.38
C ALA A 118 -8.55 8.61 6.56
N GLY A 119 -7.93 8.70 5.39
CA GLY A 119 -7.86 7.64 4.41
C GLY A 119 -9.12 7.49 3.55
N GLU A 120 -10.02 8.46 3.55
CA GLU A 120 -11.07 8.59 2.53
C GLU A 120 -10.52 9.24 1.26
N PRO A 121 -10.95 8.79 0.06
CA PRO A 121 -10.45 9.29 -1.21
C PRO A 121 -11.09 10.63 -1.61
N LEU A 122 -10.25 11.65 -1.82
CA LEU A 122 -10.65 12.96 -2.36
C LEU A 122 -10.97 12.90 -3.86
N ILE A 123 -10.31 11.99 -4.58
CA ILE A 123 -10.51 11.75 -6.01
C ILE A 123 -10.71 10.26 -6.28
N ALA A 124 -11.39 9.93 -7.38
CA ALA A 124 -11.51 8.55 -7.83
C ALA A 124 -10.15 7.97 -8.27
N GLY A 125 -9.94 6.68 -8.02
CA GLY A 125 -8.73 5.95 -8.38
C GLY A 125 -8.47 4.79 -7.42
N ALA A 126 -7.39 4.05 -7.68
CA ALA A 126 -6.92 3.02 -6.76
C ALA A 126 -6.02 3.64 -5.69
N ALA A 127 -6.19 3.20 -4.44
CA ALA A 127 -5.37 3.66 -3.34
C ALA A 127 -3.95 3.08 -3.44
N VAL A 128 -2.96 3.90 -3.10
CA VAL A 128 -1.56 3.46 -3.03
C VAL A 128 -1.35 2.72 -1.71
N PRO A 129 -0.80 1.49 -1.70
CA PRO A 129 -0.57 0.72 -0.49
C PRO A 129 0.22 1.46 0.60
N GLN A 130 1.27 2.19 0.22
CA GLN A 130 2.08 2.96 1.17
C GLN A 130 1.27 4.08 1.86
N ASP A 131 0.36 4.72 1.13
CA ASP A 131 -0.48 5.77 1.72
C ASP A 131 -1.47 5.15 2.72
N ILE A 132 -2.03 3.97 2.41
CA ILE A 132 -2.88 3.24 3.35
C ILE A 132 -2.09 2.85 4.61
N LEU A 133 -0.85 2.38 4.46
CA LEU A 133 0.01 2.01 5.58
C LEU A 133 0.22 3.19 6.53
N ASN A 134 0.58 4.34 5.97
CA ASN A 134 0.92 5.52 6.74
C ASN A 134 -0.30 6.16 7.42
N ILE A 135 -1.49 6.04 6.81
CA ILE A 135 -2.70 6.71 7.29
C ILE A 135 -3.54 5.80 8.20
N LYS A 136 -3.77 4.55 7.78
CA LYS A 136 -4.67 3.60 8.47
C LYS A 136 -3.94 2.45 9.19
N GLY A 137 -2.63 2.31 8.99
CA GLY A 137 -1.81 1.29 9.63
C GLY A 137 -1.83 -0.08 8.94
N GLU A 138 -1.09 -1.01 9.52
CA GLU A 138 -0.81 -2.34 8.98
C GLU A 138 -2.08 -3.18 8.75
N ILE A 139 -3.00 -3.20 9.72
CA ILE A 139 -4.22 -4.03 9.66
C ILE A 139 -5.11 -3.60 8.50
N ALA A 140 -5.28 -2.29 8.31
CA ALA A 140 -6.08 -1.75 7.23
C ALA A 140 -5.45 -2.04 5.86
N LEU A 141 -4.13 -1.93 5.75
CA LEU A 141 -3.39 -2.30 4.54
C LEU A 141 -3.54 -3.78 4.21
N ALA A 142 -3.37 -4.66 5.21
CA ALA A 142 -3.46 -6.09 5.00
C ALA A 142 -4.85 -6.50 4.49
N ARG A 143 -5.91 -5.97 5.12
CA ARG A 143 -7.29 -6.17 4.67
C ARG A 143 -7.50 -5.67 3.24
N TYR A 144 -7.03 -4.45 2.94
CA TYR A 144 -7.14 -3.89 1.60
C TYR A 144 -6.49 -4.78 0.53
N LEU A 145 -5.27 -5.28 0.77
CA LEU A 145 -4.57 -6.15 -0.16
C LEU A 145 -5.28 -7.50 -0.35
N VAL A 146 -5.74 -8.10 0.75
CA VAL A 146 -6.50 -9.35 0.69
C VAL A 146 -7.78 -9.15 -0.11
N ASP A 147 -8.56 -8.12 0.18
CA ASP A 147 -9.84 -7.84 -0.49
C ASP A 147 -9.66 -7.56 -1.98
N GLU A 148 -8.68 -6.73 -2.37
CA GLU A 148 -8.41 -6.39 -3.77
C GLU A 148 -7.94 -7.61 -4.58
N VAL A 149 -7.05 -8.44 -4.03
CA VAL A 149 -6.60 -9.67 -4.71
C VAL A 149 -7.74 -10.67 -4.79
N GLN A 150 -8.51 -10.84 -3.70
CA GLN A 150 -9.64 -11.75 -3.63
C GLN A 150 -10.74 -11.36 -4.61
N GLU A 151 -11.01 -10.07 -4.80
CA GLU A 151 -11.95 -9.58 -5.80
C GLU A 151 -11.57 -10.00 -7.21
N VAL A 152 -10.29 -9.91 -7.58
CA VAL A 152 -9.83 -10.36 -8.91
C VAL A 152 -10.02 -11.87 -9.09
N TYR A 153 -9.65 -12.69 -8.10
CA TYR A 153 -9.84 -14.14 -8.18
C TYR A 153 -11.33 -14.53 -8.24
N ARG A 154 -12.17 -13.88 -7.44
CA ARG A 154 -13.63 -14.09 -7.47
C ARG A 154 -14.21 -13.76 -8.84
N LEU A 155 -13.77 -12.67 -9.46
CA LEU A 155 -14.21 -12.26 -10.80
C LEU A 155 -13.75 -13.25 -11.89
N GLN A 156 -12.63 -13.93 -11.70
CA GLN A 156 -12.18 -15.03 -12.57
C GLN A 156 -12.85 -16.39 -12.24
N GLY A 157 -13.77 -16.43 -11.26
CA GLY A 157 -14.44 -17.66 -10.84
C GLY A 157 -13.57 -18.61 -10.02
N VAL A 158 -12.38 -18.20 -9.62
CA VAL A 158 -11.45 -19.00 -8.81
C VAL A 158 -11.72 -18.72 -7.34
N ARG A 159 -12.03 -19.78 -6.58
CA ARG A 159 -12.21 -19.70 -5.13
C ARG A 159 -10.89 -20.01 -4.43
N ILE A 160 -10.32 -19.00 -3.78
CA ILE A 160 -9.16 -19.13 -2.90
C ILE A 160 -9.54 -18.65 -1.49
N ASN A 161 -9.00 -19.29 -0.47
CA ASN A 161 -9.21 -18.86 0.92
C ASN A 161 -8.23 -17.73 1.27
N ASP A 162 -8.72 -16.73 1.99
CA ASP A 162 -7.98 -15.53 2.38
C ASP A 162 -6.65 -15.85 3.08
N LYS A 163 -6.57 -16.95 3.84
CA LYS A 163 -5.34 -17.39 4.53
C LYS A 163 -4.13 -17.54 3.59
N HIS A 164 -4.35 -17.88 2.33
CA HIS A 164 -3.27 -18.03 1.36
C HIS A 164 -2.70 -16.67 0.93
N ILE A 165 -3.57 -15.67 0.78
CA ILE A 165 -3.18 -14.31 0.41
C ILE A 165 -2.53 -13.63 1.62
N GLU A 166 -3.06 -13.85 2.83
CA GLU A 166 -2.49 -13.34 4.08
C GLU A 166 -1.03 -13.78 4.29
N VAL A 167 -0.68 -15.02 3.93
CA VAL A 167 0.70 -15.51 3.99
C VAL A 167 1.63 -14.67 3.11
N ILE A 168 1.18 -14.28 1.91
CA ILE A 168 1.98 -13.45 0.99
C ILE A 168 2.08 -12.01 1.53
N VAL A 169 0.96 -11.44 1.96
CA VAL A 169 0.91 -10.09 2.53
C VAL A 169 1.80 -9.98 3.77
N ARG A 170 1.84 -11.01 4.62
CA ARG A 170 2.77 -11.10 5.76
C ARG A 170 4.23 -11.00 5.31
N GLN A 171 4.61 -11.66 4.20
CA GLN A 171 5.98 -11.56 3.68
C GLN A 171 6.29 -10.17 3.10
N MET A 172 5.31 -9.52 2.48
CA MET A 172 5.47 -8.15 1.95
C MET A 172 5.67 -7.10 3.06
N MET A 173 5.14 -7.35 4.26
CA MET A 173 5.19 -6.46 5.42
C MET A 173 6.25 -6.87 6.47
N ARG A 174 7.20 -7.75 6.10
CA ARG A 174 8.20 -8.31 7.04
C ARG A 174 9.30 -7.31 7.44
N ARG A 175 9.47 -6.20 6.71
CA ARG A 175 10.56 -5.24 6.91
C ARG A 175 10.07 -3.95 7.57
N VAL A 176 10.94 -3.33 8.35
CA VAL A 176 10.76 -1.98 8.89
C VAL A 176 11.91 -1.10 8.43
N LYS A 177 11.65 0.19 8.31
CA LYS A 177 12.66 1.20 7.96
C LYS A 177 13.03 2.01 9.19
N VAL A 178 14.30 2.00 9.55
CA VAL A 178 14.80 2.67 10.76
C VAL A 178 14.77 4.19 10.55
N MET A 179 14.14 4.90 11.49
CA MET A 179 14.05 6.37 11.49
C MET A 179 15.07 6.99 12.46
N ASP A 180 15.22 6.39 13.64
CA ASP A 180 16.24 6.75 14.65
C ASP A 180 16.88 5.46 15.15
N SER A 181 18.20 5.39 15.11
CA SER A 181 18.96 4.21 15.55
C SER A 181 19.00 4.06 17.08
N GLY A 182 18.74 5.12 17.84
CA GLY A 182 18.92 5.09 19.29
C GLY A 182 20.32 4.56 19.67
N ASP A 183 20.38 3.64 20.63
CA ASP A 183 21.61 2.95 21.06
C ASP A 183 21.82 1.58 20.37
N THR A 184 21.06 1.29 19.30
CA THR A 184 21.25 0.08 18.49
C THR A 184 22.43 0.24 17.53
N ASN A 185 22.84 -0.87 16.92
CA ASN A 185 23.81 -0.87 15.82
C ASN A 185 23.16 -0.62 14.44
N PHE A 186 21.89 -0.22 14.39
CA PHE A 186 21.21 0.06 13.13
C PHE A 186 21.63 1.41 12.55
N ILE A 187 21.49 1.54 11.23
CA ILE A 187 21.72 2.79 10.53
C ILE A 187 20.38 3.45 10.20
N ALA A 188 20.30 4.78 10.28
CA ALA A 188 19.13 5.50 9.84
C ALA A 188 18.84 5.22 8.35
N GLU A 189 17.56 5.09 8.00
CA GLU A 189 17.04 4.69 6.68
C GLU A 189 17.33 3.23 6.26
N GLU A 190 18.00 2.43 7.10
CA GLU A 190 18.23 1.01 6.85
C GLU A 190 16.91 0.21 6.89
N GLN A 191 16.80 -0.80 6.04
CA GLN A 191 15.65 -1.72 5.98
C GLN A 191 16.00 -3.04 6.68
N VAL A 192 15.49 -3.22 7.89
CA VAL A 192 15.79 -4.38 8.73
C VAL A 192 14.58 -5.29 8.87
N ASP A 193 14.84 -6.57 9.12
CA ASP A 193 13.78 -7.52 9.43
C ASP A 193 13.08 -7.10 10.73
N ARG A 194 11.75 -7.15 10.72
CA ARG A 194 10.93 -6.70 11.85
C ARG A 194 11.22 -7.49 13.13
N VAL A 195 11.38 -8.81 13.04
CA VAL A 195 11.64 -9.66 14.21
C VAL A 195 12.99 -9.29 14.81
N ARG A 196 14.02 -9.17 13.97
CA ARG A 196 15.36 -8.74 14.42
C ARG A 196 15.34 -7.35 15.06
N PHE A 197 14.57 -6.41 14.51
CA PHE A 197 14.41 -5.08 15.06
C PHE A 197 13.73 -5.10 16.44
N GLU A 198 12.63 -5.85 16.57
CA GLU A 198 11.90 -6.02 17.83
C GLU A 198 12.77 -6.68 18.91
N GLU A 199 13.54 -7.70 18.55
CA GLU A 199 14.48 -8.39 19.46
C GLU A 199 15.58 -7.45 19.94
N ALA A 200 16.25 -6.73 19.02
CA ALA A 200 17.31 -5.79 19.37
C ALA A 200 16.80 -4.66 20.29
N ASN A 201 15.59 -4.17 20.04
CA ASN A 201 14.97 -3.17 20.90
C ASN A 201 14.60 -3.72 22.28
N ARG A 202 14.05 -4.94 22.36
CA ARG A 202 13.74 -5.59 23.63
C ARG A 202 14.97 -5.71 24.52
N ASP A 203 16.08 -6.18 23.96
CA ASP A 203 17.35 -6.34 24.68
C ASP A 203 17.91 -5.01 25.21
N LEU A 204 17.70 -3.90 24.49
CA LEU A 204 18.12 -2.57 24.94
C LEU A 204 17.22 -2.00 26.02
N ILE A 205 15.90 -2.20 25.90
CA ILE A 205 14.93 -1.78 26.91
C ILE A 205 15.22 -2.47 28.24
N GLU A 206 15.54 -3.77 28.22
CA GLU A 206 15.95 -4.52 29.41
C GLU A 206 17.23 -3.96 30.05
N LYS A 207 18.12 -3.36 29.24
CA LYS A 207 19.35 -2.70 29.69
C LYS A 207 19.18 -1.22 30.04
N GLY A 208 17.95 -0.69 29.97
CA GLY A 208 17.65 0.73 30.24
C GLY A 208 18.23 1.71 29.21
N LYS A 209 18.54 1.24 28.00
CA LYS A 209 19.09 2.03 26.89
C LYS A 209 17.99 2.57 25.97
N LYS A 210 18.33 3.52 25.10
CA LYS A 210 17.38 4.12 24.15
C LYS A 210 17.13 3.14 22.99
N PRO A 211 15.90 2.63 22.79
CA PRO A 211 15.58 1.76 21.66
C PRO A 211 15.56 2.55 20.35
N ALA A 212 15.71 1.85 19.23
CA ALA A 212 15.54 2.41 17.90
C ALA A 212 14.06 2.65 17.58
N VAL A 213 13.79 3.64 16.73
CA VAL A 213 12.46 3.94 16.19
C VAL A 213 12.45 3.59 14.71
N ALA A 214 11.43 2.88 14.25
CA ALA A 214 11.27 2.51 12.85
C ALA A 214 9.82 2.68 12.40
N GLU A 215 9.62 2.87 11.10
CA GLU A 215 8.32 2.86 10.45
C GLU A 215 8.11 1.54 9.68
N PRO A 216 6.89 0.97 9.68
CA PRO A 216 6.58 -0.20 8.86
C PRO A 216 6.81 0.09 7.38
N LEU A 217 7.37 -0.90 6.67
CA LEU A 217 7.63 -0.80 5.25
C LEU A 217 7.00 -1.97 4.50
N ILE A 218 6.21 -1.67 3.47
CA ILE A 218 5.71 -2.68 2.56
C ILE A 218 6.58 -2.75 1.31
N LEU A 219 6.99 -3.96 0.94
CA LEU A 219 7.82 -4.23 -0.24
C LEU A 219 7.08 -5.15 -1.20
N GLY A 220 7.28 -4.94 -2.51
CA GLY A 220 6.84 -5.88 -3.54
C GLY A 220 7.54 -7.24 -3.39
N ILE A 221 6.88 -8.33 -3.82
CA ILE A 221 7.39 -9.69 -3.63
C ILE A 221 8.79 -9.90 -4.23
N THR A 222 9.11 -9.27 -5.36
CA THR A 222 10.46 -9.33 -5.96
C THR A 222 11.50 -8.72 -5.02
N LYS A 223 11.23 -7.50 -4.52
CA LYS A 223 12.15 -6.80 -3.61
C LYS A 223 12.22 -7.45 -2.23
N ALA A 224 11.10 -7.95 -1.70
CA ALA A 224 11.05 -8.69 -0.45
C ALA A 224 11.87 -10.00 -0.55
N SER A 225 11.81 -10.71 -1.68
CA SER A 225 12.56 -11.94 -1.92
C SER A 225 14.07 -11.73 -2.03
N LEU A 226 14.51 -10.61 -2.64
CA LEU A 226 15.93 -10.23 -2.68
C LEU A 226 16.46 -9.75 -1.32
N SER A 227 15.56 -9.26 -0.46
CA SER A 227 15.88 -8.77 0.88
C SER A 227 15.68 -9.85 1.95
N THR A 228 15.85 -11.13 1.62
CA THR A 228 15.87 -12.19 2.64
C THR A 228 17.24 -12.23 3.34
N ASP A 229 17.29 -12.77 4.55
CA ASP A 229 18.53 -12.82 5.34
C ASP A 229 19.51 -13.86 4.77
N SER A 230 18.98 -14.89 4.11
CA SER A 230 19.76 -15.91 3.42
C SER A 230 20.22 -15.43 2.04
N PHE A 231 21.51 -15.19 1.91
CA PHE A 231 22.07 -14.80 0.63
C PHE A 231 22.03 -15.96 -0.38
N ILE A 232 22.05 -17.23 0.08
CA ILE A 232 21.95 -18.41 -0.78
C ILE A 232 20.56 -18.45 -1.44
N SER A 233 19.50 -18.24 -0.66
CA SER A 233 18.13 -18.17 -1.16
C SER A 233 17.93 -16.95 -2.06
N ALA A 234 18.45 -15.79 -1.68
CA ALA A 234 18.36 -14.57 -2.49
C ALA A 234 19.05 -14.74 -3.85
N ALA A 235 20.28 -15.28 -3.87
CA ALA A 235 21.08 -15.48 -5.08
C ALA A 235 20.44 -16.47 -6.07
N SER A 236 19.63 -17.41 -5.57
CA SER A 236 18.87 -18.36 -6.39
C SER A 236 17.65 -17.75 -7.09
N PHE A 237 17.21 -16.56 -6.68
CA PHE A 237 16.02 -15.90 -7.23
C PHE A 237 16.37 -15.04 -8.45
N GLN A 238 17.05 -13.90 -8.22
CA GLN A 238 17.48 -12.94 -9.26
C GLN A 238 18.72 -12.18 -8.77
N GLU A 239 19.33 -11.36 -9.64
CA GLU A 239 20.46 -10.47 -9.32
C GLU A 239 21.68 -11.19 -8.68
N THR A 240 21.94 -12.44 -9.05
CA THR A 240 22.93 -13.34 -8.42
C THR A 240 24.30 -12.68 -8.20
N THR A 241 24.85 -11.99 -9.21
CA THR A 241 26.16 -11.32 -9.10
C THR A 241 26.18 -10.26 -8.01
N LYS A 242 25.12 -9.44 -7.92
CA LYS A 242 25.00 -8.38 -6.92
C LYS A 242 24.86 -8.97 -5.52
N VAL A 243 23.97 -9.95 -5.35
CA VAL A 243 23.74 -10.62 -4.06
C VAL A 243 25.03 -11.25 -3.53
N LEU A 244 25.78 -11.97 -4.37
CA LEU A 244 27.03 -12.62 -3.95
C LEU A 244 28.15 -11.60 -3.67
N THR A 245 28.20 -10.50 -4.41
CA THR A 245 29.17 -9.41 -4.17
C THR A 245 28.91 -8.75 -2.82
N ASP A 246 27.65 -8.38 -2.55
CA ASP A 246 27.25 -7.77 -1.28
C ASP A 246 27.50 -8.72 -0.09
N ALA A 247 27.21 -10.01 -0.26
CA ALA A 247 27.47 -11.02 0.76
C ALA A 247 28.97 -11.20 1.04
N SER A 248 29.80 -11.16 -0.01
CA SER A 248 31.26 -11.27 0.10
C SER A 248 31.88 -10.05 0.79
N ILE A 249 31.43 -8.84 0.42
CA ILE A 249 31.90 -7.59 1.04
C ILE A 249 31.53 -7.54 2.53
N ALA A 250 30.32 -7.97 2.87
CA ALA A 250 29.84 -7.97 4.25
C ALA A 250 30.31 -9.18 5.07
N GLY A 251 30.96 -10.17 4.45
CA GLY A 251 31.33 -11.43 5.10
C GLY A 251 30.13 -12.18 5.69
N LYS A 252 29.00 -12.21 4.98
CA LYS A 252 27.74 -12.80 5.48
C LYS A 252 27.87 -14.32 5.68
N GLU A 253 27.34 -14.79 6.79
CA GLU A 253 27.12 -16.21 7.08
C GLU A 253 25.65 -16.57 6.86
N ASP A 254 25.39 -17.76 6.33
CA ASP A 254 24.04 -18.29 6.12
C ASP A 254 23.75 -19.43 7.11
N TYR A 255 22.70 -19.27 7.92
CA TYR A 255 22.34 -20.23 8.96
C TYR A 255 21.40 -21.34 8.48
N LEU A 256 21.06 -21.39 7.18
CA LEU A 256 20.29 -22.48 6.57
C LEU A 256 18.94 -22.75 7.28
N GLN A 257 18.22 -21.69 7.65
CA GLN A 257 16.93 -21.80 8.36
C GLN A 257 15.74 -22.01 7.40
N GLY A 258 15.93 -21.73 6.11
CA GLY A 258 14.89 -21.78 5.09
C GLY A 258 14.86 -23.08 4.30
N LEU A 259 13.80 -23.23 3.49
CA LEU A 259 13.64 -24.41 2.63
C LEU A 259 14.66 -24.42 1.48
N LYS A 260 14.81 -23.29 0.79
CA LYS A 260 15.64 -23.20 -0.42
C LYS A 260 17.13 -23.43 -0.14
N GLU A 261 17.68 -22.86 0.93
CA GLU A 261 19.09 -23.10 1.24
C GLU A 261 19.36 -24.59 1.50
N ASN A 262 18.51 -25.24 2.28
CA ASN A 262 18.68 -26.66 2.59
C ASN A 262 18.57 -27.53 1.33
N VAL A 263 17.65 -27.21 0.40
CA VAL A 263 17.58 -27.90 -0.90
C VAL A 263 18.87 -27.72 -1.70
N ILE A 264 19.38 -26.50 -1.81
CA ILE A 264 20.61 -26.19 -2.58
C ILE A 264 21.82 -26.90 -1.97
N MET A 265 21.89 -26.96 -0.63
CA MET A 265 22.97 -27.62 0.10
C MET A 265 22.81 -29.15 0.20
N GLY A 266 21.71 -29.73 -0.31
CA GLY A 266 21.43 -31.16 -0.20
C GLY A 266 21.12 -31.64 1.22
N ARG A 267 20.65 -30.75 2.11
CA ARG A 267 20.23 -31.05 3.48
C ARG A 267 18.73 -31.29 3.57
N ILE A 268 18.31 -31.93 4.66
CA ILE A 268 16.89 -32.11 4.97
C ILE A 268 16.26 -30.73 5.21
N ILE A 269 15.19 -30.42 4.48
CA ILE A 269 14.45 -29.16 4.64
C ILE A 269 13.76 -29.07 6.01
N PRO A 270 13.67 -27.88 6.64
CA PRO A 270 13.01 -27.70 7.92
C PRO A 270 11.47 -27.62 7.77
N ALA A 271 10.87 -28.60 7.11
CA ALA A 271 9.42 -28.74 6.96
C ALA A 271 9.01 -30.22 6.89
N GLY A 272 7.77 -30.52 7.28
CA GLY A 272 7.26 -31.90 7.32
C GLY A 272 8.12 -32.78 8.24
N THR A 273 8.56 -33.93 7.74
CA THR A 273 9.43 -34.87 8.47
C THR A 273 10.81 -34.30 8.83
N GLY A 274 11.21 -33.19 8.23
CA GLY A 274 12.50 -32.57 8.50
C GLY A 274 12.52 -31.58 9.66
N LEU A 275 11.37 -31.27 10.28
CA LEU A 275 11.29 -30.47 11.49
C LEU A 275 11.96 -31.20 12.67
N ALA A 276 12.61 -30.46 13.56
CA ALA A 276 13.31 -31.02 14.72
C ALA A 276 12.40 -31.94 15.56
N THR A 277 11.13 -31.55 15.73
CA THR A 277 10.12 -32.33 16.46
C THR A 277 9.88 -33.73 15.89
N TYR A 278 10.09 -33.94 14.58
CA TYR A 278 9.85 -35.22 13.91
C TYR A 278 11.12 -36.00 13.58
N ARG A 279 12.31 -35.42 13.79
CA ARG A 279 13.59 -36.10 13.51
C ARG A 279 13.89 -37.23 14.49
N ASP A 280 13.50 -37.05 15.74
CA ASP A 280 13.82 -37.99 16.83
C ASP A 280 12.59 -38.79 17.31
N VAL A 281 11.55 -38.88 16.48
CA VAL A 281 10.35 -39.65 16.81
C VAL A 281 10.59 -41.11 16.43
N GLU A 282 10.83 -41.95 17.44
CA GLU A 282 10.82 -43.40 17.28
C GLU A 282 9.38 -43.88 17.07
N ILE A 283 9.13 -44.53 15.92
CA ILE A 283 7.84 -45.14 15.62
C ILE A 283 7.94 -46.60 16.02
N GLU A 284 7.16 -47.04 17.02
CA GLU A 284 7.06 -48.45 17.35
C GLU A 284 6.45 -49.21 16.16
N PRO A 285 7.08 -50.31 15.70
CA PRO A 285 6.52 -51.11 14.62
C PRO A 285 5.23 -51.78 15.10
N SER A 286 4.17 -51.63 14.30
CA SER A 286 2.86 -52.28 14.46
C SER A 286 2.91 -53.79 14.25
#